data_AF-A0A7C3LVE2-F1
#
_entry.id   AF-A0A7C3LVE2-F1
#
_cell.length_a   1.000
_cell.length_b   1.000
_cell.length_c   1.000
_cell.angle_alpha   90.00
_cell.angle_beta   90.00
_cell.angle_gamma   90.00
#
_symmetry.space_group_name_H-M   'P 1'
#
loop_
_entity.id
_entity.type
_entity.pdbx_description
1 polymer ?
#
loop_
_entity_poly.entity_id
_entity_poly.type
_entity_poly.pdbx_seq_one_letter_code
_entity_poly.pdbx_strand_id
1 'polypeptide(L)'
;MKIIIAPASFKGCLSNIEAAEIIKGACLDVFHSVNPAVFPLADGGEGTLDVVKVLAGGRFFFEDVSDPLGRKIKGKWLKNKGTAYIEMAQAA
;
A
#
# COMPACT_ATOMS: atom_id res chain seq x y z
N MET A 1 7.46 -19.06 -18.23
CA MET A 1 7.90 -18.83 -16.84
C MET A 1 6.88 -17.94 -16.14
N LYS A 2 6.55 -18.19 -14.88
CA LYS A 2 5.66 -17.34 -14.07
C LYS A 2 6.49 -16.69 -12.97
N ILE A 3 6.39 -15.37 -12.83
CA ILE A 3 7.13 -14.59 -11.83
C ILE A 3 6.10 -13.86 -10.96
N ILE A 4 6.25 -13.99 -9.65
CA ILE A 4 5.46 -13.28 -8.65
C ILE A 4 6.40 -12.28 -7.96
N ILE A 5 6.02 -11.01 -7.96
CA ILE A 5 6.75 -9.92 -7.31
C ILE A 5 5.95 -9.52 -6.08
N ALA A 6 6.44 -9.88 -4.89
CA ALA A 6 5.76 -9.62 -3.63
C ALA A 6 6.67 -8.99 -2.57
N PRO A 7 7.23 -7.79 -2.82
CA PRO A 7 8.10 -7.14 -1.86
C PRO A 7 7.31 -6.48 -0.73
N ALA A 8 7.97 -6.32 0.42
CA ALA A 8 7.59 -5.37 1.46
C ALA A 8 8.28 -4.01 1.21
N SER A 9 7.98 -3.00 2.03
CA SER A 9 8.64 -1.70 1.98
C SER A 9 10.12 -1.79 2.39
N PHE A 10 10.92 -0.89 1.84
CA PHE A 10 12.26 -0.61 2.30
C PHE A 10 12.16 0.62 3.19
N LYS A 11 11.92 0.41 4.49
CA LYS A 11 11.55 1.47 5.43
C LYS A 11 12.50 2.67 5.36
N GLY A 12 11.93 3.86 5.14
CA GLY A 12 12.70 5.11 4.98
C GLY A 12 13.32 5.31 3.60
N CYS A 13 13.05 4.44 2.63
CA CYS A 13 13.60 4.51 1.28
C CYS A 13 12.53 4.29 0.20
N LEU A 14 11.90 3.12 0.14
CA LEU A 14 10.87 2.80 -0.86
C LEU A 14 9.60 2.29 -0.17
N SER A 15 8.44 2.79 -0.61
CA SER A 15 7.15 2.18 -0.28
C SER A 15 7.03 0.77 -0.87
N ASN A 16 6.04 0.01 -0.39
CA ASN A 16 5.74 -1.34 -0.88
C ASN A 16 5.44 -1.31 -2.39
N ILE A 17 4.72 -0.27 -2.85
CA ILE A 17 4.31 -0.10 -4.25
C ILE A 17 5.51 0.30 -5.12
N GLU A 18 6.34 1.23 -4.66
CA GLU A 18 7.54 1.65 -5.41
C GLU A 18 8.52 0.49 -5.58
N ALA A 19 8.79 -0.26 -4.51
CA ALA A 19 9.64 -1.45 -4.59
C ALA A 19 9.09 -2.47 -5.61
N ALA A 20 7.77 -2.68 -5.63
CA ALA A 20 7.12 -3.60 -6.54
C ALA A 20 7.19 -3.17 -8.02
N GLU A 21 6.96 -1.89 -8.31
CA GLU A 21 7.05 -1.36 -9.68
C GLU A 21 8.50 -1.33 -10.18
N ILE A 22 9.48 -0.99 -9.33
CA ILE A 22 10.91 -1.02 -9.69
C ILE A 22 11.33 -2.45 -10.05
N ILE A 23 10.99 -3.44 -9.22
CA ILE A 23 11.32 -4.85 -9.48
C ILE A 23 10.62 -5.34 -10.76
N LYS A 24 9.37 -4.91 -11.01
CA LYS A 24 8.65 -5.24 -12.24
C LYS A 24 9.35 -4.67 -13.47
N GLY A 25 9.79 -3.41 -13.43
CA GLY A 25 10.57 -2.79 -14.51
C GLY A 25 11.84 -3.58 -14.82
N ALA A 26 12.67 -3.83 -13.81
CA ALA A 26 13.90 -4.60 -13.97
C ALA A 26 13.65 -6.04 -14.48
N CYS A 27 12.53 -6.65 -14.08
CA CYS A 27 12.12 -7.97 -14.56
C CYS A 27 11.80 -7.94 -16.07
N LEU A 28 11.10 -6.91 -16.54
CA LEU A 28 10.75 -6.75 -17.96
C LEU A 28 11.97 -6.42 -18.83
N ASP A 29 12.97 -5.74 -18.29
CA ASP A 29 14.24 -5.45 -18.99
C ASP A 29 15.08 -6.71 -19.24
N VAL A 30 14.95 -7.74 -18.39
CA VAL A 30 15.72 -8.99 -18.50
C VAL A 30 14.92 -10.09 -19.19
N PHE A 31 13.61 -10.15 -18.96
CA PHE A 31 12.74 -11.22 -19.42
C PHE A 31 11.69 -10.69 -20.40
N HIS A 32 12.01 -10.65 -21.70
CA HIS A 32 11.17 -10.04 -22.74
C HIS A 32 9.80 -10.72 -23.02
N SER A 33 9.50 -11.86 -22.40
CA SER A 33 8.25 -12.61 -22.64
C SER A 33 7.56 -13.10 -21.35
N VAL A 34 7.73 -12.37 -20.24
CA VAL A 34 7.00 -12.64 -18.99
C VAL A 34 5.96 -11.57 -18.71
N ASN A 35 4.89 -11.96 -18.03
CA ASN A 35 3.92 -11.03 -17.45
C ASN A 35 3.97 -11.22 -15.92
N PRO A 36 4.82 -10.47 -15.19
CA PRO A 36 4.97 -10.63 -13.75
C PRO A 36 3.68 -10.25 -13.03
N ALA A 37 3.26 -11.08 -12.09
CA ALA A 37 2.14 -10.75 -11.22
C ALA A 37 2.67 -9.99 -9.99
N VAL A 38 2.13 -8.81 -9.73
CA VAL A 38 2.64 -7.89 -8.70
C VAL A 38 1.69 -7.83 -7.52
N PHE A 39 2.20 -8.16 -6.34
CA PHE A 39 1.48 -8.23 -5.08
C PHE A 39 2.30 -7.58 -3.95
N PRO A 40 2.37 -6.24 -3.87
CA PRO A 40 3.05 -5.58 -2.76
C PRO A 40 2.49 -6.08 -1.43
N LEU A 41 3.35 -6.39 -0.48
CA LEU A 41 2.94 -6.96 0.81
C LEU A 41 3.01 -5.89 1.88
N ALA A 42 2.01 -5.85 2.76
CA ALA A 42 2.02 -5.07 3.98
C ALA A 42 1.63 -5.97 5.16
N ASP A 43 2.17 -5.65 6.35
CA ASP A 43 2.00 -6.41 7.59
C ASP A 43 1.01 -5.76 8.57
N GLY A 44 0.33 -4.69 8.15
CA GLY A 44 -0.55 -3.88 8.99
C GLY A 44 0.08 -2.57 9.46
N GLY A 45 1.37 -2.34 9.17
CA GLY A 45 2.05 -1.07 9.42
C GLY A 45 1.74 0.02 8.40
N GLU A 46 2.65 0.98 8.29
CA GLU A 46 2.61 2.09 7.34
C GLU A 46 2.51 1.61 5.88
N GLY A 47 1.59 2.18 5.11
CA GLY A 47 1.41 1.88 3.69
C GLY A 47 0.47 0.70 3.40
N THR A 48 -0.06 0.03 4.44
CA THR A 48 -1.07 -1.02 4.33
C THR A 48 -2.33 -0.55 3.58
N LEU A 49 -2.85 0.65 3.85
CA LEU A 49 -4.03 1.21 3.18
C LEU A 49 -3.79 1.35 1.68
N ASP A 50 -2.59 1.77 1.28
CA ASP A 50 -2.22 1.96 -0.12
C ASP A 50 -2.05 0.60 -0.82
N VAL A 51 -1.45 -0.39 -0.14
CA VAL A 51 -1.39 -1.78 -0.63
C VAL A 51 -2.79 -2.39 -0.83
N VAL A 52 -3.68 -2.25 0.15
CA VAL A 52 -5.06 -2.74 0.04
C VAL A 52 -5.79 -2.03 -1.10
N LYS A 53 -5.59 -0.71 -1.23
CA LYS A 53 -6.18 0.07 -2.32
C LYS A 53 -5.77 -0.44 -3.70
N VAL A 54 -4.47 -0.74 -3.89
CA VAL A 54 -3.93 -1.23 -5.16
C VAL A 54 -4.44 -2.64 -5.46
N LEU A 55 -4.43 -3.54 -4.48
CA LEU A 55 -4.74 -4.97 -4.71
C LEU A 55 -6.24 -5.29 -4.67
N ALA A 56 -6.98 -4.66 -3.76
CA ALA A 56 -8.38 -4.97 -3.52
C ALA A 56 -9.33 -3.84 -3.98
N GLY A 57 -8.82 -2.67 -4.31
CA GLY A 57 -9.61 -1.49 -4.66
C GLY A 57 -10.18 -0.78 -3.43
N GLY A 58 -11.39 -0.25 -3.54
CA GLY A 58 -12.03 0.54 -2.48
C GLY A 58 -11.87 2.05 -2.67
N ARG A 59 -12.26 2.83 -1.66
CA ARG A 59 -12.20 4.31 -1.67
C ARG A 59 -11.61 4.82 -0.37
N PHE A 60 -10.74 5.82 -0.48
CA PHE A 60 -10.26 6.55 0.69
C PHE A 60 -11.33 7.49 1.21
N PHE A 61 -11.39 7.60 2.53
CA PHE A 61 -12.23 8.52 3.26
C PHE A 61 -11.35 9.31 4.22
N PHE A 62 -11.79 10.54 4.49
CA PHE A 62 -11.08 11.49 5.34
C PHE A 62 -12.06 12.08 6.34
N GLU A 63 -11.75 11.95 7.64
CA GLU A 63 -12.62 12.41 8.73
C GLU A 63 -11.86 13.35 9.66
N ASP A 64 -12.56 14.32 10.25
CA ASP A 64 -11.97 15.16 11.30
C ASP A 64 -11.85 14.36 12.60
N VAL A 65 -10.63 14.00 12.96
CA VAL A 65 -10.30 13.24 14.17
C VAL A 65 -9.42 14.07 15.10
N SER A 66 -9.32 13.63 16.35
CA SER A 66 -8.37 14.20 17.30
C SER A 66 -7.08 13.39 17.27
N ASP A 67 -5.95 14.07 17.12
CA ASP A 67 -4.63 13.45 17.24
C ASP A 67 -4.27 13.17 18.72
N PRO A 68 -3.09 12.56 19.02
CA PRO A 68 -2.68 12.27 20.40
C PRO A 68 -2.53 13.49 21.31
N LEU A 69 -2.43 14.71 20.75
CA LEU A 69 -2.36 15.97 21.49
C LEU A 69 -3.71 16.71 21.53
N GLY A 70 -4.79 16.10 21.02
CA GLY A 70 -6.14 16.66 20.99
C GLY A 70 -6.39 17.67 19.86
N ARG A 71 -5.43 17.87 18.94
CA ARG A 71 -5.59 18.77 17.79
C ARG A 71 -6.49 18.12 16.73
N LYS A 72 -7.25 18.92 16.00
CA LYS A 72 -8.07 18.42 14.88
C LYS A 72 -7.24 18.21 13.63
N ILE A 73 -7.25 17.00 13.10
CA ILE A 73 -6.56 16.59 11.87
C ILE A 73 -7.51 15.80 10.95
N LYS A 74 -7.14 15.67 9.67
CA LYS A 74 -7.85 14.79 8.72
C LYS A 74 -7.26 13.39 8.75
N GLY A 75 -7.97 12.44 9.37
CA GLY A 75 -7.57 11.04 9.41
C GLY A 75 -7.98 10.28 8.15
N LYS A 76 -7.03 9.55 7.54
CA LYS A 76 -7.24 8.74 6.32
C LYS A 76 -7.61 7.29 6.68
N TRP A 77 -8.64 6.74 6.04
CA TRP A 77 -8.98 5.32 6.11
C TRP A 77 -9.54 4.81 4.78
N LEU A 78 -9.65 3.49 4.61
CA LEU A 78 -10.11 2.87 3.35
C LEU A 78 -11.34 2.02 3.59
N LYS A 79 -12.36 2.15 2.72
CA LYS A 79 -13.51 1.25 2.67
C LYS A 79 -13.51 0.43 1.38
N ASN A 80 -13.70 -0.87 1.50
CA ASN A 80 -13.89 -1.76 0.36
C ASN A 80 -14.91 -2.85 0.69
N LYS A 81 -15.96 -2.98 -0.14
CA LYS A 81 -16.99 -4.04 -0.05
C LYS A 81 -17.52 -4.35 1.38
N GLY A 82 -17.76 -3.31 2.18
CA GLY A 82 -18.27 -3.47 3.56
C GLY A 82 -17.20 -3.63 4.64
N THR A 83 -15.94 -3.81 4.27
CA THR A 83 -14.79 -3.82 5.18
C THR A 83 -14.15 -2.43 5.26
N ALA A 84 -13.82 -2.01 6.47
CA ALA A 84 -13.00 -0.82 6.73
C ALA A 84 -11.59 -1.25 7.11
N TYR A 85 -10.59 -0.58 6.55
CA TYR A 85 -9.18 -0.74 6.86
C TYR A 85 -8.68 0.56 7.47
N ILE A 86 -7.99 0.45 8.60
CA ILE A 86 -7.54 1.59 9.39
C ILE A 86 -6.06 1.38 9.72
N GLU A 87 -5.26 2.41 9.47
CA GLU A 87 -3.92 2.56 10.02
C GLU A 87 -4.00 3.59 11.13
N MET A 88 -3.69 3.21 12.38
CA MET A 88 -3.76 4.13 13.52
C MET A 88 -2.89 5.38 13.31
N ALA A 89 -1.73 5.22 12.66
CA ALA A 89 -0.81 6.32 12.37
C ALA A 89 -1.42 7.43 11.50
N GLN A 90 -2.51 7.16 10.77
CA GLN A 90 -3.23 8.17 10.00
C GLN A 90 -4.06 9.12 10.88
N ALA A 91 -4.17 8.84 12.18
CA ALA A 91 -4.80 9.69 13.18
C ALA A 91 -3.77 10.30 14.16
N ALA A 92 -2.48 10.35 13.80
CA ALA A 92 -1.39 10.85 14.63
C ALA A 92 -0.74 12.13 14.09
#